data_AF-A0A7S1ZTI2-F1
#
_entry.id   AF-A0A7S1ZTI2-F1
#
_cell.length_a   1.000
_cell.length_b   1.000
_cell.length_c   1.000
_cell.angle_alpha   90.00
_cell.angle_beta   90.00
_cell.angle_gamma   90.00
#
_symmetry.space_group_name_H-M   'P 1'
#
loop_
_entity.id
_entity.type
_entity.pdbx_description
1 polymer ?
#
loop_
_entity_poly.entity_id
_entity_poly.type
_entity_poly.pdbx_seq_one_letter_code
_entity_poly.pdbx_strand_id
1 'polypeptide(L)'
;DEERGEGGVGEGGKDLEEEENGGGDSAAVETTTSADEDAERLRKTVQSLFEEEEDLLNLHMSIIQENAELLTEEGRLLQSVQGDEVVDYDIDTYASCLGNILDRKTHMITDLQRKLASFRDQLRREEELSRKVGSLPDY
;
A
#
# COMPACT_ATOMS: atom_id res chain seq x y z
N ASP A 1 -4.74 -6.27 -74.49
CA ASP A 1 -5.69 -6.94 -73.58
C ASP A 1 -6.30 -5.89 -72.66
N GLU A 2 -7.36 -5.15 -73.03
CA GLU A 2 -8.62 -5.58 -73.69
C GLU A 2 -9.16 -6.85 -73.00
N GLU A 3 -10.30 -6.88 -72.33
CA GLU A 3 -11.67 -6.42 -72.66
C GLU A 3 -12.40 -5.99 -71.35
N ARG A 4 -13.22 -4.93 -71.24
CA ARG A 4 -14.57 -4.62 -71.80
C ARG A 4 -15.71 -5.59 -71.44
N GLY A 5 -16.79 -5.00 -70.88
CA GLY A 5 -18.15 -5.57 -70.71
C GLY A 5 -18.79 -5.07 -69.40
N GLU A 6 -19.49 -3.92 -69.36
CA GLU A 6 -20.94 -3.73 -69.63
C GLU A 6 -21.82 -4.73 -68.85
N GLY A 7 -22.84 -4.39 -68.07
CA GLY A 7 -23.65 -3.20 -67.81
C GLY A 7 -24.92 -3.68 -67.07
N GLY A 8 -25.64 -2.83 -66.35
CA GLY A 8 -26.95 -3.23 -65.78
C GLY A 8 -27.43 -2.35 -64.63
N VAL A 9 -28.19 -1.31 -64.99
CA VAL A 9 -28.89 -0.37 -64.11
C VAL A 9 -30.16 -1.01 -63.56
N GLY A 10 -30.45 -0.80 -62.26
CA GLY A 10 -31.74 -1.11 -61.64
C GLY A 10 -32.10 -0.03 -60.62
N GLU A 11 -33.09 0.79 -60.96
CA GLU A 11 -33.65 1.90 -60.20
C GLU A 11 -34.45 1.46 -58.96
N GLY A 12 -34.61 2.38 -58.01
CA GLY A 12 -35.89 2.57 -57.33
C GLY A 12 -35.91 2.28 -55.83
N GLY A 13 -35.90 3.34 -55.02
CA GLY A 13 -36.20 3.26 -53.59
C GLY A 13 -35.83 4.56 -52.86
N LYS A 14 -36.63 5.60 -53.05
CA LYS A 14 -36.63 6.82 -52.22
C LYS A 14 -37.63 6.60 -51.10
N ASP A 15 -37.22 6.81 -49.85
CA ASP A 15 -38.04 7.23 -48.70
C ASP A 15 -37.05 7.88 -47.71
N LEU A 16 -36.86 9.20 -47.73
CA LEU A 16 -37.57 10.23 -46.96
C LEU A 16 -37.49 10.04 -45.42
N GLU A 17 -36.49 10.75 -44.87
CA GLU A 17 -36.43 11.49 -43.60
C GLU A 17 -37.50 11.19 -42.54
N GLU A 18 -37.06 10.75 -41.36
CA GLU A 18 -37.48 11.36 -40.08
C GLU A 18 -36.26 11.47 -39.16
N GLU A 19 -35.80 12.71 -38.96
CA GLU A 19 -35.00 13.11 -37.81
C GLU A 19 -35.89 13.01 -36.56
N GLU A 20 -35.52 12.18 -35.60
CA GLU A 20 -35.84 12.49 -34.19
C GLU A 20 -34.58 12.38 -33.33
N ASN A 21 -34.04 13.56 -33.07
CA ASN A 21 -33.19 13.91 -31.96
C ASN A 21 -33.81 13.44 -30.63
N GLY A 22 -33.40 12.25 -30.17
CA GLY A 22 -33.66 11.74 -28.82
C GLY A 22 -32.47 11.97 -27.90
N GLY A 23 -32.27 13.22 -27.47
CA GLY A 23 -31.43 13.52 -26.33
C GLY A 23 -32.02 12.94 -25.04
N GLY A 24 -31.21 12.22 -24.29
CA GLY A 24 -31.58 11.56 -23.03
C GLY A 24 -31.22 10.09 -23.14
N ASP A 25 -30.06 9.65 -22.70
CA ASP A 25 -29.82 9.41 -21.28
C ASP A 25 -28.30 9.16 -21.09
N SER A 26 -27.52 10.22 -20.90
CA SER A 26 -26.07 10.10 -20.66
C SER A 26 -25.69 10.35 -19.20
N ALA A 27 -26.67 10.46 -18.30
CA ALA A 27 -26.45 10.75 -16.88
C ALA A 27 -26.55 9.50 -15.99
N ALA A 28 -27.22 8.43 -16.45
CA ALA A 28 -27.37 7.21 -15.67
C ALA A 28 -26.11 6.31 -15.67
N VAL A 29 -25.28 6.39 -16.72
CA VAL A 29 -24.10 5.50 -16.89
C VAL A 29 -22.93 5.88 -15.98
N GLU A 30 -22.74 7.17 -15.64
CA GLU A 30 -21.61 7.62 -14.80
C GLU A 30 -21.75 7.26 -13.32
N THR A 31 -22.97 7.14 -12.81
CA THR A 31 -23.21 6.95 -11.37
C THR A 31 -22.99 5.49 -10.94
N THR A 32 -23.36 4.52 -11.79
CA THR A 32 -23.20 3.09 -11.54
C THR A 32 -21.74 2.63 -11.61
N THR A 33 -20.92 3.23 -12.48
CA THR A 33 -19.47 2.96 -12.55
C THR A 33 -18.72 3.44 -11.30
N SER A 34 -19.10 4.59 -10.72
CA SER A 34 -18.41 5.15 -9.56
C SER A 34 -18.54 4.28 -8.31
N ALA A 35 -19.70 3.65 -8.10
CA ALA A 35 -19.94 2.78 -6.95
C ALA A 35 -19.13 1.47 -7.03
N ASP A 36 -19.07 0.85 -8.22
CA ASP A 36 -18.31 -0.37 -8.45
C ASP A 36 -16.79 -0.12 -8.39
N GLU A 37 -16.34 1.04 -8.88
CA GLU A 37 -14.94 1.50 -8.73
C GLU A 37 -14.53 1.67 -7.27
N ASP A 38 -15.37 2.30 -6.43
CA ASP A 38 -15.08 2.48 -5.01
C ASP A 38 -15.11 1.15 -4.24
N ALA A 39 -15.98 0.22 -4.62
CA ALA A 39 -15.98 -1.14 -4.08
C ALA A 39 -14.72 -1.93 -4.49
N GLU A 40 -14.23 -1.78 -5.72
CA GLU A 40 -12.96 -2.40 -6.15
C GLU A 40 -11.76 -1.80 -5.41
N ARG A 41 -11.74 -0.48 -5.22
CA ARG A 41 -10.70 0.21 -4.42
C ARG A 41 -10.71 -0.25 -2.98
N LEU A 42 -11.88 -0.44 -2.37
CA LEU A 42 -12.00 -0.98 -1.02
C LEU A 42 -11.42 -2.40 -0.95
N ARG A 43 -11.79 -3.30 -1.87
CA ARG A 43 -11.23 -4.67 -1.92
C ARG A 43 -9.70 -4.67 -2.01
N LYS A 44 -9.12 -3.85 -2.90
CA LYS A 44 -7.66 -3.72 -3.03
C LYS A 44 -7.01 -3.16 -1.76
N THR A 45 -7.64 -2.16 -1.14
CA THR A 45 -7.14 -1.55 0.10
C THR A 45 -7.14 -2.57 1.25
N VAL A 46 -8.22 -3.35 1.40
CA VAL A 46 -8.32 -4.40 2.41
C VAL A 46 -7.26 -5.50 2.18
N GLN A 47 -7.05 -5.92 0.93
CA GLN A 47 -6.00 -6.89 0.62
C GLN A 47 -4.60 -6.37 1.00
N SER A 48 -4.28 -5.14 0.60
CA SER A 48 -2.99 -4.52 0.96
C SER A 48 -2.83 -4.37 2.47
N LEU A 49 -3.92 -4.18 3.21
CA LEU A 49 -3.90 -4.00 4.65
C LEU A 49 -3.51 -5.30 5.37
N PHE A 50 -4.00 -6.45 4.91
CA PHE A 50 -3.58 -7.75 5.46
C PHE A 50 -2.08 -8.01 5.23
N GLU A 51 -1.57 -7.71 4.04
CA GLU A 51 -0.14 -7.85 3.73
C GLU A 51 0.69 -6.91 4.63
N GLU A 52 0.25 -5.67 4.80
CA GLU A 52 0.97 -4.70 5.64
C GLU A 52 0.89 -5.02 7.14
N GLU A 53 -0.21 -5.61 7.60
CA GLU A 53 -0.37 -6.14 8.96
C GLU A 53 0.63 -7.27 9.22
N GLU A 54 0.68 -8.27 8.34
CA GLU A 54 1.61 -9.40 8.48
C GLU A 54 3.05 -8.92 8.51
N ASP A 55 3.44 -8.04 7.59
CA ASP A 55 4.77 -7.43 7.58
C ASP A 55 5.10 -6.68 8.87
N LEU A 56 4.14 -5.90 9.40
CA LEU A 56 4.33 -5.12 10.64
C LEU A 56 4.54 -6.05 11.83
N LEU A 57 3.74 -7.12 11.93
CA LEU A 57 3.85 -8.10 13.00
C LEU A 57 5.18 -8.87 12.92
N ASN A 58 5.58 -9.29 11.72
CA ASN A 58 6.85 -9.96 11.49
C ASN A 58 8.04 -9.05 11.82
N LEU A 59 8.01 -7.79 11.39
CA LEU A 59 9.03 -6.79 11.73
C LEU A 59 9.11 -6.59 13.25
N HIS A 60 7.98 -6.44 13.92
CA HIS A 60 7.95 -6.25 15.37
C HIS A 60 8.55 -7.46 16.10
N MET A 61 8.22 -8.68 15.67
CA MET A 61 8.78 -9.91 16.24
C MET A 61 10.30 -9.99 16.04
N SER A 62 10.80 -9.67 14.84
CA SER A 62 12.23 -9.61 14.55
C SER A 62 12.95 -8.61 15.48
N ILE A 63 12.38 -7.43 15.67
CA ILE A 63 12.94 -6.40 16.56
C ILE A 63 12.95 -6.85 18.02
N ILE A 64 11.95 -7.62 18.48
CA ILE A 64 11.94 -8.18 19.84
C ILE A 64 13.11 -9.16 20.02
N GLN A 65 13.32 -10.06 19.05
CA GLN A 65 14.40 -11.04 19.09
C GLN A 65 15.77 -10.34 19.09
N GLU A 66 15.96 -9.38 18.20
CA GLU A 66 17.20 -8.60 18.08
C GLU A 66 17.47 -7.76 19.33
N ASN A 67 16.45 -7.15 19.93
CA ASN A 67 16.62 -6.44 21.21
C ASN A 67 17.06 -7.37 22.35
N ALA A 68 16.61 -8.63 22.38
CA ALA A 68 17.04 -9.60 23.39
C ALA A 68 18.52 -9.99 23.21
N GLU A 69 18.97 -10.10 21.96
CA GLU A 69 20.39 -10.31 21.63
C GLU A 69 21.23 -9.11 22.07
N LEU A 70 20.80 -7.89 21.72
CA LEU A 70 21.47 -6.66 22.12
C LEU A 70 21.52 -6.49 23.64
N LEU A 71 20.46 -6.88 24.37
CA LEU A 71 20.47 -6.85 25.82
C LEU A 71 21.55 -7.77 26.42
N THR A 72 21.76 -8.93 25.79
CA THR A 72 22.82 -9.86 26.20
C THR A 72 24.20 -9.27 25.91
N GLU A 73 24.36 -8.60 24.77
CA GLU A 73 25.59 -7.88 24.41
C GLU A 73 25.89 -6.73 25.38
N GLU A 74 24.89 -5.91 25.71
CA GLU A 74 24.99 -4.84 26.71
C GLU A 74 25.40 -5.38 28.08
N GLY A 75 24.84 -6.53 28.48
CA GLY A 75 25.21 -7.21 29.73
C GLY A 75 26.69 -7.61 29.75
N ARG A 76 27.21 -8.17 28.65
CA ARG A 76 28.63 -8.52 28.51
C ARG A 76 29.52 -7.28 28.50
N LEU A 77 29.07 -6.22 27.85
CA LEU A 77 29.77 -4.95 27.76
C LEU A 77 29.91 -4.29 29.14
N LEU A 78 28.88 -4.38 29.98
CA LEU A 78 28.97 -3.93 31.38
C LEU A 78 29.92 -4.79 32.21
N GLN A 79 29.91 -6.11 32.02
CA GLN A 79 30.82 -7.01 32.74
C GLN A 79 32.29 -6.73 32.41
N SER A 80 32.62 -6.36 31.16
CA SER A 80 34.00 -6.08 30.78
C SER A 80 34.60 -4.84 31.43
N VAL A 81 33.76 -3.92 31.95
CA VAL A 81 34.21 -2.68 32.60
C VAL A 81 34.00 -2.67 34.13
N GLN A 82 33.56 -3.77 34.72
CA GLN A 82 33.29 -3.89 36.16
C GLN A 82 34.36 -4.69 36.93
N GLY A 83 35.40 -5.21 36.25
CA GLY A 83 36.48 -5.95 36.89
C GLY A 83 37.50 -5.06 37.63
N ASP A 84 38.30 -5.65 38.52
CA ASP A 84 39.36 -4.94 39.25
C ASP A 84 40.55 -4.52 38.36
N GLU A 85 40.58 -4.98 37.10
CA GLU A 85 41.69 -4.81 36.16
C GLU A 85 41.28 -4.04 34.89
N VAL A 86 40.40 -3.05 35.03
CA VAL A 86 39.96 -2.18 33.92
C VAL A 86 41.07 -1.22 33.52
N VAL A 87 41.46 -1.26 32.25
CA VAL A 87 42.42 -0.33 31.65
C VAL A 87 41.70 0.69 30.75
N ASP A 88 42.32 1.83 30.45
CA ASP A 88 41.71 2.90 29.63
C ASP A 88 41.18 2.38 28.27
N TYR A 89 41.87 1.39 27.67
CA TYR A 89 41.44 0.75 26.44
C TYR A 89 40.09 0.01 26.56
N ASP A 90 39.75 -0.51 27.73
CA ASP A 90 38.47 -1.18 27.98
C ASP A 90 37.30 -0.19 27.96
N ILE A 91 37.55 1.05 28.39
CA ILE A 91 36.56 2.14 28.38
C ILE A 91 36.32 2.69 26.96
N ASP A 92 37.38 2.85 26.16
CA ASP A 92 37.24 3.26 24.75
C ASP A 92 36.48 2.21 23.92
N THR A 93 36.78 0.93 24.16
CA THR A 93 36.08 -0.19 23.55
C THR A 93 34.62 -0.21 24.00
N TYR A 94 34.37 -0.03 25.31
CA TYR A 94 33.02 0.08 25.86
C TYR A 94 32.19 1.17 25.17
N ALA A 95 32.73 2.40 25.10
CA ALA A 95 32.04 3.53 24.52
C ALA A 95 31.72 3.32 23.03
N SER A 96 32.67 2.75 22.28
CA SER A 96 32.49 2.44 20.85
C SER A 96 31.40 1.38 20.63
N CYS A 97 31.44 0.28 21.37
CA CYS A 97 30.43 -0.77 21.29
C CYS A 97 29.04 -0.27 21.71
N LEU A 98 28.95 0.50 22.80
CA LEU A 98 27.69 1.08 23.24
C LEU A 98 27.10 2.00 22.17
N GLY A 99 27.93 2.83 21.52
CA GLY A 99 27.50 3.66 20.40
C GLY A 99 26.85 2.84 19.28
N ASN A 100 27.50 1.77 18.84
CA ASN A 100 26.97 0.89 17.79
C ASN A 100 25.64 0.24 18.18
N ILE A 101 25.50 -0.21 19.43
CA ILE A 101 24.25 -0.79 19.95
C ILE A 101 23.13 0.26 19.92
N LEU A 102 23.40 1.48 20.35
CA LEU A 102 22.43 2.57 20.36
C LEU A 102 22.00 2.97 18.95
N ASP A 103 22.93 3.03 17.99
CA ASP A 103 22.62 3.30 16.59
C ASP A 103 21.70 2.21 16.01
N ARG A 104 22.00 0.94 16.29
CA ARG A 104 21.18 -0.20 15.85
C ARG A 104 19.78 -0.17 16.45
N LYS A 105 19.65 0.10 17.75
CA LYS A 105 18.35 0.29 18.41
C LYS A 105 17.56 1.46 17.81
N THR A 106 18.24 2.57 17.55
CA THR A 106 17.62 3.75 16.93
C THR A 106 17.06 3.42 15.55
N HIS A 107 17.83 2.70 14.74
CA HIS A 107 17.40 2.26 13.42
C HIS A 107 16.16 1.36 13.49
N MET A 108 16.19 0.31 14.32
CA MET A 108 15.05 -0.60 14.50
C MET A 108 13.78 0.14 14.96
N ILE A 109 13.90 1.02 15.97
CA ILE A 109 12.77 1.79 16.49
C ILE A 109 12.19 2.69 15.39
N THR A 110 13.05 3.37 14.64
CA THR A 110 12.63 4.27 13.56
C THR A 110 11.89 3.50 12.46
N ASP A 111 12.38 2.32 12.10
CA ASP A 111 11.75 1.49 11.06
C ASP A 111 10.40 0.93 11.52
N LEU A 112 10.30 0.46 12.76
CA LEU A 112 9.01 0.03 13.33
C LEU A 112 8.00 1.18 13.38
N GLN A 113 8.44 2.37 13.81
CA GLN A 113 7.60 3.58 13.83
C GLN A 113 7.12 3.93 12.42
N ARG A 114 7.98 3.85 11.41
CA ARG A 114 7.61 4.12 10.01
C ARG A 114 6.57 3.12 9.51
N LYS A 115 6.78 1.83 9.72
CA LYS A 115 5.84 0.78 9.29
C LYS A 115 4.51 0.91 10.03
N LEU A 116 4.52 1.18 11.33
CA LEU A 116 3.32 1.43 12.12
C LEU A 116 2.54 2.67 11.63
N ALA A 117 3.24 3.76 11.31
CA ALA A 117 2.61 4.97 10.78
C ALA A 117 1.91 4.70 9.43
N SER A 118 2.59 4.00 8.53
CA SER A 118 2.04 3.58 7.24
C SER A 118 0.77 2.73 7.43
N PHE A 119 0.83 1.73 8.31
CA PHE A 119 -0.30 0.85 8.58
C PHE A 119 -1.51 1.60 9.12
N ARG A 120 -1.30 2.57 10.02
CA ARG A 120 -2.36 3.43 10.56
C ARG A 120 -2.99 4.33 9.49
N ASP A 121 -2.20 4.79 8.53
CA ASP A 121 -2.72 5.57 7.42
C ASP A 121 -3.51 4.69 6.44
N GLN A 122 -3.12 3.43 6.23
CA GLN A 122 -3.92 2.47 5.46
C GLN A 122 -5.27 2.18 6.11
N LEU A 123 -5.29 1.92 7.43
CA LEU A 123 -6.53 1.73 8.19
C LEU A 123 -7.50 2.91 8.02
N ARG A 124 -6.97 4.14 8.06
CA ARG A 124 -7.80 5.34 7.88
C ARG A 124 -8.41 5.42 6.47
N ARG A 125 -7.63 5.08 5.43
CA ARG A 125 -8.11 5.06 4.05
C ARG A 125 -9.17 3.98 3.84
N GLU A 126 -8.97 2.80 4.41
CA GLU A 126 -9.97 1.72 4.40
C GLU A 126 -11.29 2.19 5.02
N GLU A 127 -11.24 2.80 6.20
CA GLU A 127 -12.43 3.27 6.91
C GLU A 127 -13.18 4.37 6.13
N GLU A 128 -12.44 5.28 5.49
CA GLU A 128 -13.01 6.30 4.59
C GLU A 128 -13.71 5.69 3.37
N LEU A 129 -13.10 4.68 2.72
CA LEU A 129 -13.70 3.98 1.59
C LEU A 129 -14.92 3.16 2.01
N SER A 130 -14.83 2.46 3.13
CA SER A 130 -15.93 1.67 3.71
C SER A 130 -17.16 2.55 3.99
N ARG A 131 -16.96 3.75 4.55
CA ARG A 131 -18.03 4.74 4.75
C ARG A 131 -18.66 5.20 3.43
N LYS A 132 -17.86 5.45 2.39
CA LYS A 132 -18.37 5.88 1.08
C LYS A 132 -19.24 4.77 0.46
N VAL A 133 -18.73 3.54 0.44
CA VAL A 133 -19.42 2.37 -0.10
C VAL A 133 -20.70 2.07 0.69
N GLY A 134 -20.66 2.12 2.02
CA GLY A 134 -21.84 1.88 2.87
C GLY A 134 -22.86 3.02 2.91
N SER A 135 -22.51 4.22 2.44
CA SER A 135 -23.46 5.35 2.31
C SER A 135 -24.21 5.38 0.99
N LEU A 136 -23.83 4.53 0.02
CA LEU A 136 -24.55 4.40 -1.24
C LEU A 136 -25.91 3.73 -0.95
N PRO A 137 -27.04 4.37 -1.29
CA PRO A 137 -28.35 3.77 -1.08
C PRO A 137 -28.54 2.58 -2.01
N ASP A 138 -28.97 1.43 -1.46
CA ASP A 138 -29.56 0.34 -2.25
C ASP A 138 -30.84 0.87 -2.91
N TYR A 139 -30.83 1.04 -4.23
CA TYR A 139 -31.99 1.38 -5.06
C TYR A 139 -32.43 0.19 -5.90
#